data_AF-A0A7S4LAW4-F1
#
_entry.id   AF-A0A7S4LAW4-F1
#
_cell.length_a   1.000
_cell.length_b   1.000
_cell.length_c   1.000
_cell.angle_alpha   90.00
_cell.angle_beta   90.00
_cell.angle_gamma   90.00
#
_symmetry.space_group_name_H-M   'P 1'
#
loop_
_entity.id
_entity.type
_entity.pdbx_description
1 polymer ?
#
loop_
_entity_poly.entity_id
_entity_poly.type
_entity_poly.pdbx_seq_one_letter_code
_entity_poly.pdbx_strand_id
1 'polypeptide(L)'
;SRSCALHVTYMELNPATAGPGTGMGSHAEEPGKPGYTPEGAAAAQHANINFVDPAGSMLAWLGTFYHRLPLLNPHLEDIGVGAADAATVCLVQASPKVSPSPAYEAVLWPPRDGTDVPAVFNPAGEYPDPVPQGGCQKCGYPITVTFYDAFPSAQKKVCDVIAMLLGPDGKEVAAHVAAPETPATSFDHQVHETICIIPAAPLIAGGRYKVEVIAMVNGQPFNAEWSFTVRSGGQRRHSGSRRHSGSHRRRSNPHAHQPARPHLPHAAQQQQHR
;
A
#
# COMPACT_ATOMS: atom_id res chain seq x y z
N SER A 1 -11.84 10.78 9.84
CA SER A 1 -12.32 10.15 11.09
C SER A 1 -11.72 10.87 12.28
N ARG A 2 -12.48 11.02 13.38
CA ARG A 2 -12.02 11.67 14.61
C ARG A 2 -10.86 10.91 15.27
N SER A 3 -11.03 9.60 15.48
CA SER A 3 -10.01 8.75 16.11
C SER A 3 -8.68 8.76 15.35
N CYS A 4 -8.75 8.74 14.02
CA CYS A 4 -7.59 8.78 13.15
C CYS A 4 -6.90 10.15 13.18
N ALA A 5 -7.68 11.24 13.25
CA ALA A 5 -7.12 12.58 13.42
C ALA A 5 -6.41 12.74 14.77
N LEU A 6 -6.96 12.17 15.85
CA LEU A 6 -6.30 12.15 17.16
C LEU A 6 -4.95 11.44 17.11
N HIS A 7 -4.89 10.27 16.44
CA HIS A 7 -3.63 9.54 16.29
C HIS A 7 -2.60 10.28 15.42
N VAL A 8 -3.05 10.92 14.33
CA VAL A 8 -2.17 11.80 13.53
C VAL A 8 -1.56 12.91 14.40
N THR A 9 -2.38 13.59 15.19
CA THR A 9 -1.89 14.63 16.12
C THR A 9 -0.89 14.06 17.13
N TYR A 10 -1.12 12.85 17.64
CA TYR A 10 -0.15 12.18 18.50
C TYR A 10 1.19 11.96 17.79
N MET A 11 1.18 11.47 16.55
CA MET A 11 2.40 11.22 15.77
C MET A 11 3.18 12.50 15.48
N GLU A 12 2.50 13.62 15.18
CA GLU A 12 3.15 14.93 14.98
C GLU A 12 3.85 15.44 16.24
N LEU A 13 3.28 15.16 17.41
CA LEU A 13 3.85 15.55 18.70
C LEU A 13 4.96 14.61 19.18
N ASN A 14 5.02 13.38 18.64
CA ASN A 14 5.94 12.32 19.07
C ASN A 14 6.68 11.65 17.89
N PRO A 15 7.32 12.42 16.98
CA PRO A 15 7.89 11.87 15.75
C PRO A 15 9.05 10.89 15.98
N ALA A 16 9.73 10.97 17.13
CA ALA A 16 10.83 10.07 17.46
C ALA A 16 10.38 8.64 17.79
N THR A 17 9.14 8.45 18.27
CA THR A 17 8.60 7.15 18.66
C THR A 17 7.50 6.65 17.74
N ALA A 18 6.80 7.56 17.04
CA ALA A 18 5.71 7.21 16.15
C ALA A 18 5.84 7.76 14.71
N GLY A 19 6.95 8.41 14.37
CA GLY A 19 7.18 8.97 13.02
C GLY A 19 7.75 7.97 12.00
N PRO A 20 8.17 8.45 10.81
CA PRO A 20 8.78 7.61 9.79
C PRO A 20 9.98 6.83 10.31
N GLY A 21 10.06 5.54 9.97
CA GLY A 21 11.19 4.67 10.32
C GLY A 21 11.13 4.02 11.70
N THR A 22 10.04 4.22 12.47
CA THR A 22 9.87 3.58 13.79
C THR A 22 9.29 2.16 13.73
N GLY A 23 8.96 1.66 12.52
CA GLY A 23 8.37 0.34 12.32
C GLY A 23 7.06 0.20 13.10
N MET A 24 6.93 -0.84 13.93
CA MET A 24 5.74 -1.03 14.77
C MET A 24 5.46 0.11 15.76
N GLY A 25 6.45 0.96 16.06
CA GLY A 25 6.27 2.12 16.93
C GLY A 25 5.20 3.09 16.44
N SER A 26 4.97 3.17 15.12
CA SER A 26 3.91 4.01 14.56
C SER A 26 2.49 3.56 14.94
N HIS A 27 2.29 2.32 15.39
CA HIS A 27 0.97 1.81 15.78
C HIS A 27 0.66 1.99 17.28
N ALA A 28 1.52 2.70 18.02
CA ALA A 28 1.41 2.83 19.46
C ALA A 28 1.28 4.29 19.91
N GLU A 29 0.44 4.51 20.92
CA GLU A 29 0.49 5.72 21.73
C GLU A 29 0.91 5.37 23.16
N GLU A 30 1.81 6.16 23.73
CA GLU A 30 2.29 6.00 25.09
C GLU A 30 1.47 6.90 26.04
N PRO A 31 0.79 6.34 27.06
CA PRO A 31 0.08 7.13 28.06
C PRO A 31 0.98 8.18 28.70
N GLY A 32 0.49 9.42 28.78
CA GLY A 32 1.21 10.55 29.38
C GLY A 32 2.11 11.33 28.41
N LYS A 33 2.26 10.89 27.16
CA LYS A 33 2.87 11.72 26.10
C LYS A 33 1.90 12.78 25.58
N PRO A 34 2.40 13.92 25.06
CA PRO A 34 1.55 14.92 24.43
C PRO A 34 0.68 14.33 23.31
N GLY A 35 -0.60 14.67 23.28
CA GLY A 35 -1.55 14.19 22.27
C GLY A 35 -2.13 12.80 22.50
N TYR A 36 -1.71 12.07 23.55
CA TYR A 36 -2.23 10.73 23.84
C TYR A 36 -3.75 10.75 24.04
N THR A 37 -4.45 9.82 23.38
CA THR A 37 -5.85 9.53 23.66
C THR A 37 -6.13 8.03 23.57
N PRO A 38 -6.99 7.46 24.44
CA PRO A 38 -7.42 6.07 24.28
C PRO A 38 -8.09 5.80 22.91
N GLU A 39 -8.78 6.81 22.37
CA GLU A 39 -9.45 6.74 21.06
C GLU A 39 -8.45 6.65 19.89
N GLY A 40 -7.40 7.49 19.89
CA GLY A 40 -6.33 7.45 18.89
C GLY A 40 -5.49 6.17 19.00
N ALA A 41 -5.14 5.77 20.22
CA ALA A 41 -4.40 4.52 20.47
C ALA A 41 -5.13 3.28 19.95
N ALA A 42 -6.45 3.18 20.18
CA ALA A 42 -7.25 2.08 19.67
C ALA A 42 -7.32 2.05 18.13
N ALA A 43 -7.35 3.23 17.51
CA ALA A 43 -7.33 3.35 16.06
C ALA A 43 -5.98 2.88 15.50
N ALA A 44 -4.87 3.34 16.07
CA ALA A 44 -3.50 3.05 15.62
C ALA A 44 -3.21 1.54 15.49
N GLN A 45 -3.71 0.75 16.45
CA GLN A 45 -3.52 -0.70 16.49
C GLN A 45 -4.11 -1.45 15.30
N HIS A 46 -5.11 -0.86 14.62
CA HIS A 46 -5.80 -1.47 13.48
C HIS A 46 -5.60 -0.66 12.20
N ALA A 47 -4.63 0.26 12.18
CA ALA A 47 -4.36 1.14 11.07
C ALA A 47 -3.40 0.52 10.05
N ASN A 48 -3.58 0.84 8.78
CA ASN A 48 -2.44 0.93 7.87
C ASN A 48 -1.82 2.32 8.03
N ILE A 49 -0.50 2.44 8.10
CA ILE A 49 0.18 3.71 8.33
C ILE A 49 1.23 3.94 7.24
N ASN A 50 1.25 5.15 6.69
CA ASN A 50 2.21 5.58 5.68
C ASN A 50 2.46 7.08 5.86
N PHE A 51 3.49 7.60 5.19
CA PHE A 51 3.99 8.96 5.39
C PHE A 51 4.00 9.75 4.08
N VAL A 52 3.02 9.49 3.22
CA VAL A 52 2.79 10.15 1.91
C VAL A 52 1.31 10.47 1.77
N ASP A 53 0.90 11.35 0.85
CA ASP A 53 -0.52 11.76 0.70
C ASP A 53 -1.54 10.59 0.63
N PRO A 54 -2.83 10.81 0.95
CA PRO A 54 -3.81 9.71 1.03
C PRO A 54 -3.93 8.89 -0.25
N ALA A 55 -3.87 9.52 -1.43
CA ALA A 55 -3.98 8.81 -2.69
C ALA A 55 -2.71 7.98 -2.96
N GLY A 56 -1.54 8.55 -2.68
CA GLY A 56 -0.27 7.83 -2.71
C GLY A 56 -0.26 6.63 -1.77
N SER A 57 -0.78 6.79 -0.55
CA SER A 57 -0.86 5.73 0.46
C SER A 57 -1.73 4.56 0.01
N MET A 58 -2.93 4.84 -0.51
CA MET A 58 -3.82 3.80 -1.05
C MET A 58 -3.18 3.01 -2.18
N LEU A 59 -2.52 3.70 -3.13
CA LEU A 59 -1.83 3.04 -4.23
C LEU A 59 -0.63 2.23 -3.75
N ALA A 60 0.10 2.73 -2.75
CA ALA A 60 1.21 2.00 -2.16
C ALA A 60 0.75 0.71 -1.50
N TRP A 61 -0.28 0.74 -0.65
CA TRP A 61 -0.80 -0.43 0.05
C TRP A 61 -1.47 -1.46 -0.86
N LEU A 62 -2.22 -1.02 -1.88
CA LEU A 62 -2.69 -1.95 -2.91
C LEU A 62 -1.51 -2.62 -3.64
N GLY A 63 -0.33 -2.02 -3.61
CA GLY A 63 0.91 -2.56 -4.15
C GLY A 63 1.60 -3.62 -3.30
N THR A 64 1.14 -3.88 -2.06
CA THR A 64 1.81 -4.78 -1.12
C THR A 64 0.95 -5.97 -0.71
N PHE A 65 1.46 -6.83 0.18
CA PHE A 65 0.75 -8.03 0.63
C PHE A 65 -0.16 -7.71 1.82
N TYR A 66 0.39 -7.52 3.02
CA TYR A 66 -0.30 -7.31 4.29
C TYR A 66 -1.19 -6.07 4.28
N HIS A 67 -0.67 -4.91 3.91
CA HIS A 67 -1.45 -3.67 3.94
C HIS A 67 -2.64 -3.70 2.98
N ARG A 68 -2.60 -4.52 1.91
CA ARG A 68 -3.72 -4.66 0.97
C ARG A 68 -4.90 -5.42 1.58
N LEU A 69 -4.65 -6.40 2.45
CA LEU A 69 -5.67 -7.31 2.95
C LEU A 69 -6.86 -6.62 3.63
N PRO A 70 -6.70 -5.66 4.55
CA PRO A 70 -7.85 -4.96 5.14
C PRO A 70 -8.64 -4.13 4.13
N LEU A 71 -8.00 -3.65 3.04
CA LEU A 71 -8.64 -2.82 2.01
C LEU A 71 -9.54 -3.62 1.06
N LEU A 72 -9.23 -4.91 0.87
CA LEU A 72 -9.97 -5.81 -0.01
C LEU A 72 -11.00 -6.67 0.73
N ASN A 73 -11.15 -6.50 2.05
CA ASN A 73 -12.12 -7.25 2.82
C ASN A 73 -13.55 -6.93 2.35
N PRO A 74 -14.31 -7.91 1.82
CA PRO A 74 -15.64 -7.64 1.28
C PRO A 74 -16.69 -7.36 2.37
N HIS A 75 -16.34 -7.57 3.64
CA HIS A 75 -17.16 -7.20 4.79
C HIS A 75 -16.86 -5.80 5.33
N LEU A 76 -15.90 -5.07 4.73
CA LEU A 76 -15.53 -3.71 5.11
C LEU A 76 -16.75 -2.76 5.04
N GLU A 77 -17.15 -2.19 6.18
CA GLU A 77 -18.27 -1.23 6.23
C GLU A 77 -17.82 0.22 6.12
N ASP A 78 -16.80 0.58 6.88
CA ASP A 78 -16.34 1.96 7.05
C ASP A 78 -14.82 2.06 6.90
N ILE A 79 -14.35 3.22 6.46
CA ILE A 79 -12.93 3.57 6.39
C ILE A 79 -12.72 4.95 7.03
N GLY A 80 -11.75 5.06 7.92
CA GLY A 80 -11.49 6.29 8.67
C GLY A 80 -10.20 7.00 8.29
N VAL A 81 -10.21 7.99 7.41
CA VAL A 81 -8.94 8.66 7.06
C VAL A 81 -8.56 9.76 8.07
N GLY A 82 -7.27 9.84 8.43
CA GLY A 82 -6.63 10.99 9.10
C GLY A 82 -5.44 11.49 8.29
N ALA A 83 -5.15 12.79 8.28
CA ALA A 83 -4.01 13.33 7.55
C ALA A 83 -3.53 14.64 8.19
N ALA A 84 -2.23 14.86 8.23
CA ALA A 84 -1.63 16.16 8.49
C ALA A 84 -0.44 16.42 7.56
N ASP A 85 0.03 17.68 7.49
CA ASP A 85 0.89 18.22 6.44
C ASP A 85 2.31 17.61 6.36
N ALA A 86 2.67 16.70 7.27
CA ALA A 86 3.94 15.95 7.21
C ALA A 86 3.80 14.40 7.32
N ALA A 87 2.61 13.86 7.54
CA ALA A 87 2.40 12.42 7.67
C ALA A 87 0.91 12.09 7.47
N THR A 88 0.55 11.49 6.34
CA THR A 88 -0.83 11.07 6.12
C THR A 88 -1.06 9.67 6.68
N VAL A 89 -1.62 9.60 7.88
CA VAL A 89 -2.02 8.32 8.46
C VAL A 89 -3.38 7.90 7.91
N CYS A 90 -3.40 7.22 6.76
CA CYS A 90 -4.66 6.69 6.23
C CYS A 90 -5.09 5.43 7.00
N LEU A 91 -5.84 5.64 8.06
CA LEU A 91 -6.29 4.56 8.91
C LEU A 91 -7.46 3.81 8.26
N VAL A 92 -7.26 2.56 7.87
CA VAL A 92 -8.38 1.71 7.48
C VAL A 92 -8.75 0.83 8.66
N GLN A 93 -9.57 1.38 9.56
CA GLN A 93 -10.27 0.55 10.52
C GLN A 93 -11.35 -0.20 9.75
N ALA A 94 -11.05 -1.43 9.37
CA ALA A 94 -12.05 -2.32 8.81
C ALA A 94 -12.97 -2.80 9.94
N SER A 95 -14.14 -2.18 10.07
CA SER A 95 -15.23 -2.76 10.88
C SER A 95 -15.98 -3.76 9.98
N PRO A 96 -15.86 -5.08 10.21
CA PRO A 96 -16.56 -6.06 9.41
C PRO A 96 -18.06 -6.07 9.77
N LYS A 97 -18.92 -6.25 8.77
CA LYS A 97 -20.31 -6.69 9.00
C LYS A 97 -20.34 -7.92 9.90
N VAL A 98 -21.09 -7.84 10.99
CA VAL A 98 -21.46 -9.00 11.84
C VAL A 98 -22.56 -9.85 11.17
N SER A 99 -23.11 -9.37 10.05
CA SER A 99 -24.13 -10.11 9.31
C SER A 99 -23.51 -11.24 8.50
N PRO A 100 -24.10 -12.45 8.49
CA PRO A 100 -23.71 -13.54 7.60
C PRO A 100 -24.04 -13.14 6.16
N SER A 101 -23.15 -12.38 5.53
CA SER A 101 -23.12 -12.20 4.09
C SER A 101 -22.86 -13.56 3.45
N PRO A 102 -23.37 -13.84 2.24
CA PRO A 102 -22.99 -15.06 1.53
C PRO A 102 -21.47 -15.18 1.55
N ALA A 103 -20.99 -16.35 1.98
CA ALA A 103 -19.58 -16.63 2.07
C ALA A 103 -18.95 -16.35 0.70
N TYR A 104 -18.13 -15.31 0.61
CA TYR A 104 -17.25 -15.17 -0.55
C TYR A 104 -16.33 -16.39 -0.51
N GLU A 105 -16.28 -17.11 -1.62
CA GLU A 105 -15.45 -18.30 -1.75
C GLU A 105 -13.98 -17.91 -1.54
N ALA A 106 -13.50 -16.90 -2.25
CA ALA A 106 -12.23 -16.21 -2.04
C ALA A 106 -12.22 -14.84 -2.73
N VAL A 107 -11.34 -13.94 -2.30
CA VAL A 107 -10.99 -12.71 -3.01
C VAL A 107 -9.67 -12.94 -3.75
N LEU A 108 -9.71 -12.81 -5.08
CA LEU A 108 -8.55 -12.96 -5.97
C LEU A 108 -7.95 -11.59 -6.30
N TRP A 109 -6.64 -11.47 -6.16
CA TRP A 109 -5.91 -10.26 -6.55
C TRP A 109 -4.60 -10.61 -7.27
N PRO A 110 -4.27 -9.99 -8.42
CA PRO A 110 -5.13 -9.11 -9.21
C PRO A 110 -6.45 -9.79 -9.63
N PRO A 111 -7.51 -9.02 -9.92
CA PRO A 111 -8.79 -9.59 -10.31
C PRO A 111 -8.67 -10.39 -11.61
N ARG A 112 -9.60 -11.32 -11.83
CA ARG A 112 -9.72 -12.08 -13.08
C ARG A 112 -9.80 -11.13 -14.28
N ASP A 113 -8.95 -11.39 -15.27
CA ASP A 113 -8.76 -10.56 -16.47
C ASP A 113 -8.36 -9.10 -16.17
N GLY A 114 -7.83 -8.86 -14.96
CA GLY A 114 -7.32 -7.57 -14.54
C GLY A 114 -6.27 -7.04 -15.51
N THR A 115 -6.29 -5.73 -15.74
CA THR A 115 -5.30 -5.04 -16.55
C THR A 115 -4.62 -3.96 -15.72
N ASP A 116 -3.56 -3.37 -16.24
CA ASP A 116 -2.80 -2.31 -15.56
C ASP A 116 -2.15 -2.73 -14.23
N VAL A 117 -1.88 -4.04 -14.07
CA VAL A 117 -1.22 -4.58 -12.88
C VAL A 117 0.24 -4.11 -12.85
N PRO A 118 0.76 -3.58 -11.74
CA PRO A 118 2.16 -3.20 -11.66
C PRO A 118 3.10 -4.39 -11.90
N ALA A 119 4.29 -4.11 -12.42
CA ALA A 119 5.29 -5.15 -12.67
C ALA A 119 6.04 -5.56 -11.39
N VAL A 120 6.18 -4.64 -10.44
CA VAL A 120 7.07 -4.75 -9.28
C VAL A 120 6.28 -4.68 -7.98
N PHE A 121 6.73 -5.42 -7.00
CA PHE A 121 6.35 -5.20 -5.60
C PHE A 121 7.00 -3.90 -5.09
N ASN A 122 6.30 -3.19 -4.22
CA ASN A 122 6.80 -2.00 -3.53
C ASN A 122 7.26 -2.36 -2.10
N PRO A 123 8.51 -2.83 -1.90
CA PRO A 123 8.97 -3.30 -0.60
C PRO A 123 9.19 -2.16 0.41
N ALA A 124 9.42 -0.92 -0.05
CA ALA A 124 9.72 0.21 0.82
C ALA A 124 8.54 0.64 1.72
N GLY A 125 7.32 0.16 1.41
CA GLY A 125 6.10 0.45 2.16
C GLY A 125 5.49 -0.78 2.84
N GLU A 126 6.19 -1.92 2.86
CA GLU A 126 5.68 -3.15 3.49
C GLU A 126 6.54 -3.52 4.69
N TYR A 127 5.93 -3.48 5.87
CA TYR A 127 6.51 -4.00 7.09
C TYR A 127 5.41 -4.72 7.88
N PRO A 128 5.59 -5.99 8.28
CA PRO A 128 6.81 -6.81 8.11
C PRO A 128 7.10 -7.19 6.65
N ASP A 129 8.35 -7.59 6.35
CA ASP A 129 8.74 -8.03 5.00
C ASP A 129 8.23 -9.46 4.73
N PRO A 130 7.39 -9.68 3.70
CA PRO A 130 6.82 -10.99 3.39
C PRO A 130 7.76 -11.91 2.62
N VAL A 131 9.00 -11.50 2.35
CA VAL A 131 9.99 -12.35 1.69
C VAL A 131 11.06 -12.80 2.69
N PRO A 132 11.24 -14.12 2.88
CA PRO A 132 12.24 -14.65 3.79
C PRO A 132 13.63 -14.06 3.53
N GLN A 133 14.33 -13.70 4.61
CA GLN A 133 15.70 -13.14 4.59
C GLN A 133 15.85 -11.74 3.99
N GLY A 134 14.76 -11.01 3.70
CA GLY A 134 14.81 -9.58 3.34
C GLY A 134 15.30 -9.28 1.92
N GLY A 135 15.10 -10.20 0.97
CA GLY A 135 15.71 -10.15 -0.37
C GLY A 135 14.96 -9.36 -1.44
N CYS A 136 13.83 -8.73 -1.12
CA CYS A 136 12.82 -8.43 -2.11
C CYS A 136 12.87 -7.02 -2.73
N GLN A 137 14.07 -6.53 -3.03
CA GLN A 137 14.27 -5.20 -3.63
C GLN A 137 13.78 -5.09 -5.09
N LYS A 138 13.59 -6.23 -5.78
CA LYS A 138 13.16 -6.30 -7.19
C LYS A 138 12.15 -7.42 -7.45
N CYS A 139 11.37 -7.85 -6.47
CA CYS A 139 10.36 -8.87 -6.75
C CYS A 139 9.25 -8.34 -7.65
N GLY A 140 8.55 -9.26 -8.29
CA GLY A 140 7.34 -8.98 -9.02
C GLY A 140 6.18 -8.69 -8.08
N TYR A 141 5.13 -8.10 -8.64
CA TYR A 141 3.94 -7.70 -7.91
C TYR A 141 3.26 -8.88 -7.18
N PRO A 142 2.86 -8.72 -5.90
CA PRO A 142 2.29 -9.82 -5.11
C PRO A 142 0.88 -10.18 -5.56
N ILE A 143 0.65 -11.47 -5.79
CA ILE A 143 -0.65 -12.06 -6.12
C ILE A 143 -1.21 -12.74 -4.87
N THR A 144 -2.49 -12.55 -4.57
CA THR A 144 -3.11 -13.11 -3.37
C THR A 144 -4.45 -13.80 -3.65
N VAL A 145 -4.70 -14.88 -2.90
CA VAL A 145 -6.02 -15.50 -2.72
C VAL A 145 -6.34 -15.42 -1.23
N THR A 146 -7.33 -14.61 -0.88
CA THR A 146 -7.70 -14.38 0.53
C THR A 146 -9.08 -14.92 0.83
N PHE A 147 -9.18 -15.69 1.89
CA PHE A 147 -10.41 -16.28 2.38
C PHE A 147 -10.90 -15.47 3.59
N TYR A 148 -11.72 -14.46 3.34
CA TYR A 148 -12.36 -13.71 4.43
C TYR A 148 -13.48 -14.53 5.06
N ASP A 149 -13.56 -14.47 6.38
CA ASP A 149 -14.67 -15.00 7.16
C ASP A 149 -15.57 -13.86 7.64
N ALA A 150 -16.85 -14.18 7.81
CA ALA A 150 -17.73 -13.33 8.60
C ALA A 150 -17.24 -13.37 10.06
N PHE A 151 -16.70 -12.26 10.53
CA PHE A 151 -16.35 -12.11 11.94
C PHE A 151 -17.63 -12.17 12.80
N PRO A 152 -17.67 -12.88 13.94
CA PRO A 152 -16.65 -13.72 14.54
C PRO A 152 -17.08 -15.21 14.49
N SER A 153 -16.89 -15.91 13.37
CA SER A 153 -17.13 -17.36 13.38
C SER A 153 -16.16 -18.11 12.47
N ALA A 154 -15.43 -19.03 13.10
CA ALA A 154 -14.51 -20.04 12.56
C ALA A 154 -13.56 -19.50 11.49
N GLN A 155 -12.28 -19.27 11.87
CA GLN A 155 -11.20 -19.19 10.90
C GLN A 155 -11.36 -20.37 9.93
N LYS A 156 -11.57 -20.06 8.64
CA LYS A 156 -11.38 -21.05 7.58
C LYS A 156 -10.04 -21.74 7.83
N LYS A 157 -9.94 -23.02 7.53
CA LYS A 157 -8.66 -23.72 7.56
C LYS A 157 -8.22 -23.92 6.12
N VAL A 158 -7.19 -23.20 5.69
CA VAL A 158 -6.54 -23.40 4.40
C VAL A 158 -5.28 -24.26 4.58
N CYS A 159 -5.23 -25.40 3.89
CA CYS A 159 -4.09 -26.31 3.92
C CYS A 159 -3.84 -26.95 2.55
N ASP A 160 -2.76 -27.71 2.44
CA ASP A 160 -2.38 -28.46 1.23
C ASP A 160 -2.27 -27.57 -0.03
N VAL A 161 -1.67 -26.38 0.15
CA VAL A 161 -1.60 -25.35 -0.89
C VAL A 161 -0.57 -25.71 -1.96
N ILE A 162 -1.02 -25.71 -3.22
CA ILE A 162 -0.18 -25.68 -4.42
C ILE A 162 -0.53 -24.40 -5.18
N ALA A 163 0.47 -23.55 -5.40
CA ALA A 163 0.28 -22.25 -6.05
C ALA A 163 1.37 -22.03 -7.11
N MET A 164 0.95 -21.68 -8.33
CA MET A 164 1.82 -21.49 -9.48
C MET A 164 1.47 -20.20 -10.22
N LEU A 165 2.49 -19.57 -10.78
CA LEU A 165 2.37 -18.44 -11.69
C LEU A 165 3.03 -18.79 -13.02
N LEU A 166 2.28 -18.77 -14.11
CA LEU A 166 2.78 -18.99 -15.46
C LEU A 166 2.94 -17.66 -16.19
N GLY A 167 4.10 -17.50 -16.83
CA GLY A 167 4.44 -16.34 -17.63
C GLY A 167 3.76 -16.32 -19.01
N PRO A 168 3.95 -15.22 -19.77
CA PRO A 168 3.40 -15.09 -21.12
C PRO A 168 3.91 -16.13 -22.12
N ASP A 169 5.05 -16.76 -21.83
CA ASP A 169 5.64 -17.86 -22.61
C ASP A 169 5.14 -19.25 -22.18
N GLY A 170 4.21 -19.30 -21.22
CA GLY A 170 3.64 -20.53 -20.66
C GLY A 170 4.54 -21.24 -19.65
N LYS A 171 5.71 -20.67 -19.29
CA LYS A 171 6.61 -21.27 -18.30
C LYS A 171 6.30 -20.79 -16.90
N GLU A 172 6.62 -21.62 -15.92
CA GLU A 172 6.52 -21.25 -14.52
C GLU A 172 7.51 -20.12 -14.17
N VAL A 173 6.99 -19.14 -13.42
CA VAL A 173 7.72 -18.01 -12.87
C VAL A 173 8.16 -18.38 -11.46
N ALA A 174 9.46 -18.37 -11.22
CA ALA A 174 10.00 -18.56 -9.87
C ALA A 174 9.38 -17.54 -8.90
N ALA A 175 8.85 -18.01 -7.78
CA ALA A 175 8.16 -17.18 -6.79
C ALA A 175 8.40 -17.67 -5.37
N HIS A 176 8.31 -16.75 -4.42
CA HIS A 176 8.13 -17.05 -3.01
C HIS A 176 6.64 -17.25 -2.74
N VAL A 177 6.27 -18.33 -2.08
CA VAL A 177 4.88 -18.63 -1.72
C VAL A 177 4.75 -18.59 -0.20
N ALA A 178 3.83 -17.76 0.29
CA ALA A 178 3.39 -17.75 1.67
C ALA A 178 1.97 -18.31 1.75
N ALA A 179 1.72 -19.16 2.74
CA ALA A 179 0.42 -19.77 2.99
C ALA A 179 0.27 -20.04 4.50
N PRO A 180 -0.93 -20.32 5.03
CA PRO A 180 -1.12 -20.50 6.48
C PRO A 180 -0.25 -21.60 7.11
N GLU A 181 0.03 -22.70 6.39
CA GLU A 181 0.92 -23.77 6.86
C GLU A 181 2.42 -23.46 6.67
N THR A 182 2.74 -22.52 5.78
CA THR A 182 4.11 -22.08 5.47
C THR A 182 4.15 -20.54 5.42
N PRO A 183 3.95 -19.88 6.57
CA PRO A 183 3.88 -18.43 6.63
C PRO A 183 5.23 -17.79 6.31
N ALA A 184 5.22 -16.62 5.67
CA ALA A 184 6.42 -15.82 5.45
C ALA A 184 6.95 -15.22 6.75
N THR A 185 6.05 -14.82 7.65
CA THR A 185 6.39 -14.23 8.94
C THR A 185 5.44 -14.72 10.04
N SER A 186 5.80 -14.54 11.31
CA SER A 186 4.86 -14.83 12.42
C SER A 186 3.62 -13.92 12.42
N PHE A 187 3.64 -12.80 11.68
CA PHE A 187 2.49 -11.92 11.49
C PHE A 187 1.41 -12.57 10.61
N ASP A 188 1.78 -13.53 9.76
CA ASP A 188 0.86 -14.21 8.84
C ASP A 188 -0.26 -14.94 9.59
N HIS A 189 -0.01 -15.40 10.82
CA HIS A 189 -1.04 -16.02 11.66
C HIS A 189 -2.11 -15.01 12.16
N GLN A 190 -1.86 -13.72 12.00
CA GLN A 190 -2.74 -12.62 12.42
C GLN A 190 -3.52 -12.01 11.25
N VAL A 191 -3.06 -12.23 10.02
CA VAL A 191 -3.77 -11.83 8.80
C VAL A 191 -4.54 -13.03 8.26
N HIS A 192 -5.77 -12.78 7.80
CA HIS A 192 -6.70 -13.75 7.21
C HIS A 192 -6.03 -14.92 6.48
N GLU A 193 -6.68 -16.08 6.46
CA GLU A 193 -6.28 -17.23 5.64
C GLU A 193 -5.99 -16.81 4.20
N THR A 194 -4.70 -16.62 3.88
CA THR A 194 -4.28 -16.01 2.62
C THR A 194 -3.11 -16.78 2.04
N ILE A 195 -3.20 -17.05 0.75
CA ILE A 195 -2.11 -17.54 -0.07
C ILE A 195 -1.54 -16.34 -0.82
N CYS A 196 -0.23 -16.13 -0.73
CA CYS A 196 0.48 -15.06 -1.42
C CYS A 196 1.59 -15.64 -2.30
N ILE A 197 1.63 -15.22 -3.57
CA ILE A 197 2.67 -15.55 -4.54
C ILE A 197 3.42 -14.27 -4.86
N ILE A 198 4.70 -14.22 -4.52
CA ILE A 198 5.60 -13.08 -4.78
C ILE A 198 6.63 -13.52 -5.81
N PRO A 199 6.50 -13.13 -7.09
CA PRO A 199 7.48 -13.47 -8.12
C PRO A 199 8.88 -13.00 -7.73
N ALA A 200 9.90 -13.85 -7.92
CA ALA A 200 11.28 -13.56 -7.51
C ALA A 200 11.94 -12.43 -8.33
N ALA A 201 11.31 -12.01 -9.44
CA ALA A 201 11.78 -10.96 -10.33
C ALA A 201 10.60 -10.11 -10.85
N PRO A 202 10.86 -8.89 -11.38
CA PRO A 202 9.80 -8.05 -11.93
C PRO A 202 9.05 -8.76 -13.05
N LEU A 203 7.73 -8.59 -13.09
CA LEU A 203 6.90 -9.11 -14.17
C LEU A 203 7.16 -8.33 -15.47
N ILE A 204 6.98 -9.00 -16.60
CA ILE A 204 7.20 -8.42 -17.93
C ILE A 204 6.06 -7.45 -18.24
N ALA A 205 6.40 -6.19 -18.53
CA ALA A 205 5.42 -5.17 -18.91
C ALA A 205 4.61 -5.60 -20.14
N GLY A 206 3.29 -5.47 -20.07
CA GLY A 206 2.37 -5.95 -21.12
C GLY A 206 2.19 -7.47 -21.17
N GLY A 207 2.92 -8.24 -20.34
CA GLY A 207 2.78 -9.68 -20.25
C GLY A 207 1.45 -10.08 -19.62
N ARG A 208 0.82 -11.11 -20.18
CA ARG A 208 -0.33 -11.79 -19.58
C ARG A 208 0.15 -13.00 -18.80
N TYR A 209 -0.21 -13.07 -17.54
CA TYR A 209 0.18 -14.13 -16.62
C TYR A 209 -1.04 -14.95 -16.24
N LYS A 210 -0.85 -16.25 -16.00
CA LYS A 210 -1.88 -17.16 -15.49
C LYS A 210 -1.51 -17.61 -14.09
N VAL A 211 -2.47 -17.57 -13.18
CA VAL A 211 -2.33 -18.03 -11.79
C VAL A 211 -3.13 -19.31 -11.66
N GLU A 212 -2.53 -20.31 -11.01
CA GLU A 212 -3.17 -21.57 -10.65
C GLU A 212 -2.99 -21.81 -9.16
N VAL A 213 -4.09 -22.04 -8.45
CA VAL A 213 -4.09 -22.35 -7.01
C VAL A 213 -5.01 -23.54 -6.75
N ILE A 214 -4.47 -24.54 -6.07
CA ILE A 214 -5.19 -25.69 -5.51
C ILE A 214 -4.96 -25.68 -4.00
N ALA A 215 -6.02 -25.85 -3.23
CA ALA A 215 -5.94 -25.91 -1.77
C ALA A 215 -7.11 -26.70 -1.19
N MET A 216 -7.02 -27.03 0.09
CA MET A 216 -8.14 -27.49 0.90
C MET A 216 -8.63 -26.36 1.79
N VAL A 217 -9.90 -25.99 1.68
CA VAL A 217 -10.55 -24.93 2.48
C VAL A 217 -11.65 -25.57 3.30
N ASN A 218 -11.50 -25.60 4.62
CA ASN A 218 -12.42 -26.32 5.52
C ASN A 218 -12.62 -27.79 5.12
N GLY A 219 -11.57 -28.43 4.63
CA GLY A 219 -11.62 -29.82 4.17
C GLY A 219 -12.35 -30.03 2.83
N GLN A 220 -12.75 -28.96 2.13
CA GLN A 220 -13.28 -29.03 0.76
C GLN A 220 -12.22 -28.60 -0.25
N PRO A 221 -12.12 -29.27 -1.41
CA PRO A 221 -11.18 -28.87 -2.45
C PRO A 221 -11.57 -27.51 -3.03
N PHE A 222 -10.59 -26.63 -3.14
CA PHE A 222 -10.68 -25.33 -3.79
C PHE A 222 -9.72 -25.27 -4.97
N ASN A 223 -10.21 -24.81 -6.12
CA ASN A 223 -9.42 -24.65 -7.34
C ASN A 223 -9.69 -23.27 -7.95
N ALA A 224 -8.64 -22.48 -8.13
CA ALA A 224 -8.72 -21.21 -8.83
C ALA A 224 -7.68 -21.14 -9.95
N GLU A 225 -8.17 -20.89 -11.16
CA GLU A 225 -7.34 -20.50 -12.31
C GLU A 225 -7.84 -19.16 -12.83
N TRP A 226 -6.95 -18.18 -13.02
CA TRP A 226 -7.27 -16.92 -13.67
C TRP A 226 -6.06 -16.29 -14.33
N SER A 227 -6.27 -15.19 -15.04
CA SER A 227 -5.18 -14.42 -15.65
C SER A 227 -5.29 -12.95 -15.33
N PHE A 228 -4.16 -12.25 -15.44
CA PHE A 228 -4.08 -10.80 -15.38
C PHE A 228 -3.01 -10.29 -16.37
N THR A 229 -3.04 -9.00 -16.68
CA THR A 229 -2.11 -8.35 -17.60
C THR A 229 -1.36 -7.22 -16.91
N VAL A 230 -0.03 -7.28 -17.00
CA VAL A 230 0.86 -6.26 -16.44
C VAL A 230 0.76 -4.99 -17.28
N ARG A 231 0.74 -3.83 -16.61
CA ARG A 231 0.80 -2.50 -17.23
C ARG A 231 1.88 -2.45 -18.32
N SER A 232 1.52 -1.99 -19.50
CA SER A 232 2.48 -1.71 -20.57
C SER A 232 3.32 -0.48 -20.21
N GLY A 233 4.62 -0.49 -20.53
CA GLY A 233 5.58 0.58 -20.17
C GLY A 233 5.38 1.94 -20.87
N GLY A 234 4.16 2.29 -21.29
CA GLY A 234 3.86 3.57 -21.94
C GLY A 234 3.88 4.72 -20.94
N GLN A 235 4.74 5.71 -21.17
CA GLN A 235 4.77 6.97 -20.43
C GLN A 235 3.36 7.59 -20.37
N ARG A 236 2.89 7.95 -19.17
CA ARG A 236 1.77 8.87 -19.00
C ARG A 236 2.09 10.17 -19.75
N ARG A 237 1.53 10.34 -20.95
CA ARG A 237 1.44 11.66 -21.57
C ARG A 237 0.45 12.47 -20.74
N HIS A 238 0.96 13.28 -19.82
CA HIS A 238 0.18 14.40 -19.30
C HIS A 238 -0.18 15.30 -20.49
N SER A 239 -1.42 15.19 -20.98
CA SER A 239 -2.00 16.18 -21.87
C SER A 239 -2.17 17.47 -21.08
N GLY A 240 -1.14 18.31 -21.13
CA GLY A 240 -1.20 19.68 -20.66
C GLY A 240 -2.38 20.38 -21.34
N SER A 241 -3.27 20.90 -20.50
CA SER A 241 -4.35 21.82 -20.85
C SER A 241 -3.84 22.87 -21.85
N ARG A 242 -4.33 22.78 -23.09
CA ARG A 242 -4.27 23.90 -24.05
C ARG A 242 -5.18 24.99 -23.48
N ARG A 243 -4.58 25.98 -22.81
CA ARG A 243 -5.23 27.26 -22.54
C ARG A 243 -5.74 27.85 -23.85
N HIS A 244 -7.05 28.05 -23.93
CA HIS A 244 -7.66 28.94 -24.91
C HIS A 244 -7.07 30.34 -24.74
N SER A 245 -6.28 30.78 -25.72
CA SER A 245 -5.90 32.17 -25.88
C SER A 245 -7.12 32.93 -26.44
N GLY A 246 -7.87 33.59 -25.57
CA GLY A 246 -8.82 34.62 -25.97
C GLY A 246 -8.05 35.81 -26.55
N SER A 247 -8.31 36.11 -27.82
CA SER A 247 -7.82 37.29 -28.51
C SER A 247 -8.51 38.54 -27.94
N HIS A 248 -7.78 39.42 -27.27
CA HIS A 248 -8.19 40.80 -27.09
C HIS A 248 -7.16 41.79 -27.63
N ARG A 249 -7.73 42.80 -28.28
CA ARG A 249 -7.14 43.73 -29.23
C ARG A 249 -6.07 44.63 -28.61
N ARG A 250 -5.10 44.96 -29.47
CA ARG A 250 -4.14 46.06 -29.39
C ARG A 250 -4.74 47.36 -28.85
N ARG A 251 -4.00 48.05 -27.96
CA ARG A 251 -3.70 49.49 -28.05
C ARG A 251 -2.27 49.80 -27.56
N SER A 252 -1.65 50.67 -28.36
CA SER A 252 -0.37 51.40 -28.35
C SER A 252 0.41 51.72 -27.05
N ASN A 253 1.75 51.66 -27.21
CA ASN A 253 2.93 52.20 -26.47
C ASN A 253 2.92 53.76 -26.35
N PRO A 254 3.91 54.50 -25.73
CA PRO A 254 5.20 54.13 -25.12
C PRO A 254 5.64 54.91 -23.84
N HIS A 255 6.90 54.67 -23.41
CA HIS A 255 7.74 55.32 -22.36
C HIS A 255 7.77 54.60 -20.99
N ALA A 256 8.88 54.48 -20.25
CA ALA A 256 10.33 54.56 -20.46
C ALA A 256 10.98 54.09 -19.12
N HIS A 257 12.27 53.75 -19.16
CA HIS A 257 13.20 53.60 -18.03
C HIS A 257 13.20 52.32 -17.16
N GLN A 258 14.23 51.49 -17.40
CA GLN A 258 14.99 50.81 -16.34
C GLN A 258 15.95 51.82 -15.68
N PRO A 259 16.39 51.55 -14.43
CA PRO A 259 17.80 51.18 -14.31
C PRO A 259 18.13 50.07 -13.27
N ALA A 260 19.14 49.29 -13.65
CA ALA A 260 20.31 48.81 -12.92
C ALA A 260 20.21 48.18 -11.50
N ARG A 261 20.70 46.94 -11.41
CA ARG A 261 21.34 46.34 -10.23
C ARG A 261 22.67 47.04 -9.90
N PRO A 262 23.12 46.95 -8.65
CA PRO A 262 24.55 46.74 -8.38
C PRO A 262 24.80 45.40 -7.66
N HIS A 263 25.87 44.75 -8.11
CA HIS A 263 26.54 43.61 -7.49
C HIS A 263 27.63 44.08 -6.51
N LEU A 264 28.03 43.16 -5.62
CA LEU A 264 29.30 43.00 -4.86
C LEU A 264 29.27 43.37 -3.36
N PRO A 265 30.15 42.79 -2.51
CA PRO A 265 30.86 41.50 -2.58
C PRO A 265 30.87 40.68 -1.26
N HIS A 266 31.39 39.45 -1.39
CA HIS A 266 31.87 38.55 -0.32
C HIS A 266 32.89 39.20 0.63
N ALA A 267 32.71 38.95 1.93
CA ALA A 267 33.73 38.82 2.98
C ALA A 267 33.05 38.14 4.18
N ALA A 268 33.67 37.45 5.12
CA ALA A 268 34.89 36.67 5.24
C ALA A 268 34.69 35.88 6.55
N GLN A 269 35.22 34.66 6.63
CA GLN A 269 35.23 33.85 7.86
C GLN A 269 35.94 34.60 9.00
N GLN A 270 35.40 34.48 10.22
CA GLN A 270 36.24 34.40 11.42
C GLN A 270 35.64 33.41 12.42
N GLN A 271 36.41 32.36 12.68
CA GLN A 271 36.34 31.51 13.85
C GLN A 271 36.57 32.35 15.12
N GLN A 272 35.87 32.03 16.20
CA GLN A 272 36.46 32.12 17.53
C GLN A 272 35.96 30.96 18.40
N HIS A 273 36.93 30.14 18.79
CA HIS A 273 36.85 29.21 19.90
C HIS A 273 36.58 29.95 21.22
N ARG A 274 35.66 29.42 22.03
CA ARG A 274 35.85 29.08 23.44
C ARG A 274 34.72 28.19 23.91
#